data_AF-T2BN59-F1
#
_entry.id   AF-T2BN59-F1
#
_cell.length_a   1.000
_cell.length_b   1.000
_cell.length_c   1.000
_cell.angle_alpha   90.00
_cell.angle_beta   90.00
_cell.angle_gamma   90.00
#
_symmetry.space_group_name_H-M   'P 1'
#
loop_
_entity.id
_entity.type
_entity.pdbx_description
1 polymer ?
#
loop_
_entity_poly.entity_id
_entity_poly.type
_entity_poly.pdbx_seq_one_letter_code
_entity_poly.pdbx_strand_id
1 'polypeptide(L)'
;MTLDLDERGIPKTLPHVFDLELLAKHFQENPLPPGACKLIDLPGDVFLDTEDDINVVAAALWVLAVKYDNLPIEERPSHREESRKVGNYLFKVESMVDPINYL
;
A
#
# COMPACT_ATOMS: atom_id res chain seq x y z
N MET A 1 -11.84 -8.31 20.51
CA MET A 1 -11.44 -9.01 19.27
C MET A 1 -9.96 -9.29 19.36
N THR A 2 -9.57 -10.55 19.50
CA THR A 2 -8.15 -10.95 19.43
C THR A 2 -7.78 -10.97 17.96
N LEU A 3 -7.07 -9.93 17.52
CA LEU A 3 -6.62 -9.79 16.15
C LEU A 3 -5.42 -10.72 15.96
N ASP A 4 -5.67 -11.91 15.40
CA ASP A 4 -4.60 -12.79 14.94
C ASP A 4 -3.76 -11.99 13.93
N LEU A 5 -2.48 -11.78 14.23
CA LEU A 5 -1.55 -11.18 13.30
C LEU A 5 -0.87 -12.31 12.54
N ASP A 6 -0.76 -12.20 11.22
CA ASP A 6 0.07 -13.13 10.47
C ASP A 6 1.53 -12.80 10.81
N GLU A 7 2.26 -13.75 11.41
CA GLU A 7 3.66 -13.59 11.86
C GLU A 7 4.63 -13.21 10.73
N ARG A 8 4.12 -13.22 9.49
CA ARG A 8 4.82 -12.94 8.24
C ARG A 8 4.98 -11.46 7.93
N GLY A 9 4.35 -10.56 8.69
CA GLY A 9 4.41 -9.11 8.40
C GLY A 9 3.71 -8.75 7.08
N ILE A 10 2.64 -9.47 6.75
CA ILE A 10 1.81 -9.24 5.56
C ILE A 10 0.40 -8.88 6.05
N PRO A 11 -0.22 -7.79 5.55
CA PRO A 11 -1.60 -7.45 5.89
C PRO A 11 -2.59 -8.44 5.29
N LYS A 12 -3.64 -8.77 6.05
CA LYS A 12 -4.69 -9.73 5.66
C LYS A 12 -5.62 -9.20 4.57
N THR A 13 -5.93 -7.91 4.55
CA THR A 13 -6.84 -7.30 3.58
C THR A 13 -6.15 -7.00 2.25
N LEU A 14 -4.81 -6.92 2.26
CA LEU A 14 -4.00 -6.65 1.08
C LEU A 14 -2.80 -7.63 0.98
N PRO A 15 -3.06 -8.95 0.89
CA PRO A 15 -2.01 -9.93 0.71
C PRO A 15 -1.39 -9.75 -0.68
N HIS A 16 -0.06 -9.70 -0.76
CA HIS A 16 0.65 -9.52 -2.03
C HIS A 16 1.93 -10.35 -2.06
N VAL A 17 2.25 -10.87 -3.24
CA VAL A 17 3.53 -11.52 -3.55
C VAL A 17 4.17 -10.70 -4.65
N PHE A 18 5.36 -10.15 -4.40
CA PHE A 18 6.00 -9.24 -5.34
C PHE A 18 6.61 -9.99 -6.53
N ASP A 19 6.27 -9.55 -7.75
CA ASP A 19 6.91 -9.99 -8.98
C ASP A 19 8.28 -9.32 -9.17
N LEU A 20 8.40 -8.07 -8.75
CA LEU A 20 9.68 -7.34 -8.77
C LEU A 20 10.60 -7.84 -7.65
N GLU A 21 11.69 -8.51 -8.04
CA GLU A 21 12.68 -9.10 -7.13
C GLU A 21 13.23 -8.08 -6.11
N LEU A 22 13.42 -6.82 -6.52
CA LEU A 22 13.89 -5.74 -5.63
C LEU A 22 12.90 -5.46 -4.49
N LEU A 23 11.59 -5.41 -4.78
CA LEU A 23 10.55 -5.18 -3.77
C LEU A 23 10.38 -6.43 -2.90
N ALA A 24 10.38 -7.62 -3.52
CA ALA A 24 10.33 -8.88 -2.81
C ALA A 24 11.44 -8.98 -1.76
N LYS A 25 12.68 -8.68 -2.17
CA LYS A 25 13.84 -8.69 -1.28
C LYS A 25 13.75 -7.64 -0.18
N HIS A 26 13.33 -6.42 -0.50
CA HIS A 26 13.20 -5.35 0.49
C HIS A 26 12.26 -5.74 1.63
N PHE A 27 11.07 -6.26 1.32
CA PHE A 27 10.08 -6.65 2.34
C PHE A 27 10.39 -7.98 3.01
N GLN A 28 11.22 -8.83 2.41
CA GLN A 28 11.77 -10.01 3.09
C GLN A 28 12.79 -9.60 4.16
N GLU A 29 13.67 -8.64 3.86
CA GLU A 29 14.68 -8.14 4.80
C GLU A 29 14.09 -7.17 5.84
N ASN A 30 13.01 -6.47 5.48
CA ASN A 30 12.33 -5.48 6.31
C ASN A 30 10.82 -5.76 6.33
N PRO A 31 10.36 -6.77 7.10
CA PRO A 31 8.94 -7.10 7.21
C PRO A 31 8.15 -5.92 7.79
N LEU A 32 6.86 -5.80 7.43
CA LEU A 32 6.04 -4.73 8.01
C LEU A 32 5.92 -4.91 9.53
N PRO A 33 6.03 -3.81 10.29
CA PRO A 33 5.74 -3.86 11.70
C PRO A 33 4.25 -4.22 11.90
N PRO A 34 3.91 -4.95 12.96
CA PRO A 34 2.52 -5.36 13.20
C PRO A 34 1.51 -4.20 13.23
N GLY A 35 1.92 -3.01 13.69
CA GLY A 35 1.08 -1.82 13.69
C GLY A 35 0.73 -1.34 12.27
N ALA A 36 1.67 -1.43 11.33
CA ALA A 36 1.43 -1.13 9.92
C ALA A 36 0.46 -2.12 9.26
N CYS A 37 0.63 -3.42 9.52
CA CYS A 37 -0.33 -4.43 9.03
C CYS A 37 -1.74 -4.16 9.55
N LYS A 38 -1.87 -3.86 10.86
CA LYS A 38 -3.16 -3.50 11.45
C LYS A 38 -3.78 -2.28 10.77
N LEU A 39 -2.98 -1.26 10.48
CA LEU A 39 -3.49 -0.06 9.80
C LEU A 39 -4.08 -0.36 8.42
N ILE A 40 -3.45 -1.24 7.65
CA ILE A 40 -3.96 -1.66 6.34
C ILE A 40 -5.20 -2.53 6.48
N ASP A 41 -5.25 -3.37 7.52
CA ASP A 41 -6.35 -4.29 7.77
C ASP A 41 -7.59 -3.63 8.36
N LEU A 42 -7.45 -2.42 8.91
CA LEU A 42 -8.57 -1.71 9.49
C LEU A 42 -9.51 -1.10 8.44
N PRO A 43 -10.81 -1.03 8.75
CA PRO A 43 -11.74 -0.20 8.01
C PRO A 43 -11.32 1.28 8.04
N GLY A 44 -11.54 2.01 6.93
CA GLY A 44 -11.10 3.40 6.78
C GLY A 44 -11.76 4.42 7.73
N ASP A 45 -12.84 4.03 8.41
CA ASP A 45 -13.53 4.81 9.45
C ASP A 45 -13.03 4.49 10.87
N VAL A 46 -12.11 3.53 11.02
CA VAL A 46 -11.52 3.13 12.29
C VAL A 46 -10.10 3.66 12.40
N PHE A 47 -9.90 4.60 13.31
CA PHE A 47 -8.57 5.12 13.64
C PHE A 47 -7.91 4.24 14.70
N LEU A 48 -6.74 3.69 14.38
CA LEU A 48 -5.80 3.27 15.41
C LEU A 48 -5.13 4.52 15.96
N ASP A 49 -4.99 4.60 17.27
CA ASP A 49 -4.02 5.50 17.88
C ASP A 49 -2.64 4.98 17.45
N THR A 50 -2.15 5.50 16.32
CA THR A 50 -0.83 5.16 15.79
C THR A 50 0.16 5.97 16.60
N GLU A 51 0.47 5.49 17.80
CA GLU A 51 1.43 6.16 18.68
C GLU A 51 2.82 6.28 18.02
N ASP A 52 3.10 5.54 16.93
CA ASP A 52 4.34 5.65 16.16
C ASP A 52 4.12 5.97 14.67
N ASP A 53 4.63 7.12 14.23
CA ASP A 53 4.72 7.57 12.82
C ASP A 53 5.29 6.49 11.88
N ILE A 54 6.17 5.62 12.41
CA ILE A 54 6.81 4.55 11.66
C ILE A 54 5.81 3.54 11.08
N ASN A 55 4.68 3.30 11.78
CA ASN A 55 3.66 2.36 11.31
C ASN A 55 2.88 2.93 10.13
N VAL A 56 2.59 4.23 10.16
CA VAL A 56 1.89 4.93 9.07
C VAL A 56 2.75 4.95 7.81
N VAL A 57 4.04 5.28 7.96
CA VAL A 57 4.99 5.30 6.84
C VAL A 57 5.16 3.90 6.24
N ALA A 58 5.35 2.88 7.07
CA ALA A 58 5.50 1.49 6.60
C ALA A 58 4.24 0.98 5.90
N ALA A 59 3.05 1.30 6.43
CA ALA A 59 1.79 0.94 5.80
C ALA A 59 1.61 1.60 4.43
N ALA A 60 1.89 2.91 4.34
CA ALA A 60 1.82 3.65 3.09
C ALA A 60 2.83 3.10 2.05
N LEU A 61 4.04 2.78 2.48
CA LEU A 61 5.07 2.23 1.60
C LEU A 61 4.65 0.87 1.01
N TRP A 62 4.07 -0.02 1.83
CA TRP A 62 3.54 -1.30 1.34
C TRP A 62 2.44 -1.09 0.30
N VAL A 63 1.43 -0.28 0.60
CA VAL A 63 0.31 -0.03 -0.32
C VAL A 63 0.81 0.54 -1.65
N LEU A 64 1.76 1.49 -1.62
CA LEU A 64 2.36 2.05 -2.83
C LEU A 64 3.19 1.03 -3.60
N ALA A 65 3.96 0.18 -2.91
CA ALA A 65 4.75 -0.86 -3.54
C ALA A 65 3.86 -1.91 -4.23
N VAL A 66 2.78 -2.35 -3.57
CA VAL A 66 1.79 -3.27 -4.16
C VAL A 66 1.14 -2.64 -5.40
N LYS A 67 0.75 -1.36 -5.33
CA LYS A 67 0.20 -0.64 -6.49
C LYS A 67 1.20 -0.58 -7.64
N TYR A 68 2.47 -0.28 -7.35
CA TYR A 68 3.54 -0.21 -8.33
C TYR A 68 3.83 -1.56 -8.99
N ASP A 69 3.92 -2.61 -8.20
CA ASP A 69 4.21 -3.97 -8.68
C ASP A 69 3.09 -4.49 -9.60
N ASN A 70 1.84 -4.10 -9.35
CA ASN A 70 0.70 -4.42 -10.19
C ASN A 70 0.58 -3.57 -11.47
N LEU A 71 1.43 -2.55 -11.68
CA LEU A 71 1.39 -1.78 -12.93
C LEU A 71 1.86 -2.65 -14.12
N PRO A 72 1.21 -2.51 -15.30
CA PRO A 72 1.74 -3.05 -16.56
C PRO A 72 3.17 -2.58 -16.78
N ILE A 73 4.02 -3.43 -17.37
CA ILE A 73 5.44 -3.14 -17.57
C ILE A 73 5.64 -1.84 -18.35
N GLU A 74 4.76 -1.57 -19.32
CA GLU A 74 4.76 -0.38 -20.15
C GLU A 74 4.42 0.90 -19.38
N GLU A 75 3.72 0.78 -18.26
CA GLU A 75 3.33 1.89 -17.38
C GLU A 75 4.26 2.05 -16.19
N ARG A 76 5.14 1.07 -15.94
CA ARG A 76 6.15 1.15 -14.89
C ARG A 76 7.18 2.22 -15.29
N PRO A 77 7.31 3.30 -14.53
CA PRO A 77 8.23 4.37 -14.86
C PRO A 77 9.68 3.86 -14.79
N SER A 78 10.38 3.85 -15.92
CA SER A 78 11.77 3.39 -16.00
C SER A 78 12.77 4.46 -15.58
N HIS A 79 12.31 5.72 -15.50
CA HIS A 79 13.12 6.87 -15.11
C HIS A 79 12.44 7.74 -14.05
N ARG A 80 13.27 8.38 -13.20
CA ARG A 80 12.82 9.24 -12.08
C ARG A 80 11.79 10.32 -12.49
N GLU A 81 11.90 10.86 -13.70
CA GLU A 81 10.97 11.87 -14.23
C GLU A 81 9.61 11.30 -14.63
N GLU A 82 9.55 10.04 -15.05
CA GLU A 82 8.31 9.33 -15.35
C GLU A 82 7.61 8.91 -14.06
N SER A 83 8.36 8.55 -13.02
CA SER A 83 7.80 8.21 -11.71
C SER A 83 6.99 9.36 -11.09
N ARG A 84 7.39 10.61 -11.37
CA ARG A 84 6.64 11.81 -10.93
C ARG A 84 5.30 11.97 -11.65
N LYS A 85 5.16 11.45 -12.87
CA LYS A 85 3.91 11.55 -13.64
C LYS A 85 2.87 10.52 -13.17
N VAL A 86 3.30 9.32 -12.79
CA VAL A 86 2.42 8.26 -12.28
C VAL A 86 1.74 8.67 -10.96
N GLY A 87 2.47 9.37 -10.08
CA GLY A 87 1.87 9.97 -8.87
C GLY A 87 0.69 10.89 -9.20
N ASN A 88 0.81 11.75 -10.21
CA ASN A 88 -0.28 12.65 -10.61
C ASN A 88 -1.48 11.94 -11.24
N TYR A 89 -1.30 10.77 -11.88
CA TYR A 89 -2.42 9.99 -12.42
C TYR A 89 -3.18 9.25 -11.33
N LEU A 90 -2.50 8.64 -10.36
CA LEU A 90 -3.14 7.95 -9.23
C LEU A 90 -4.05 8.86 -8.40
N PHE A 91 -3.64 10.12 -8.15
CA PHE A 91 -4.48 11.11 -7.46
C PHE A 91 -5.63 11.66 -8.33
N LYS A 92 -5.52 11.55 -9.65
CA LYS A 92 -6.55 12.03 -10.59
C LYS A 92 -7.59 10.96 -10.90
N VAL A 93 -7.23 9.68 -10.84
CA VAL A 93 -8.18 8.56 -10.97
C VAL A 93 -9.09 8.49 -9.74
N GLU A 94 -8.57 8.73 -8.53
CA GLU A 94 -9.43 8.87 -7.34
C GLU A 94 -10.39 10.06 -7.41
N SER A 95 -10.03 11.14 -8.13
CA SER A 95 -10.94 12.28 -8.36
C SER A 95 -11.86 12.11 -9.59
N MET A 96 -11.75 11.00 -10.32
CA MET A 96 -12.58 10.66 -11.49
C MET A 96 -13.58 9.54 -11.20
N VAL A 97 -13.68 9.07 -9.95
CA VAL A 97 -14.84 8.31 -9.52
C VAL A 97 -16.00 9.30 -9.37
N ASP A 98 -16.85 9.35 -10.39
CA ASP A 98 -18.07 10.17 -10.39
C ASP A 98 -18.85 9.93 -9.08
N PRO A 99 -19.34 11.00 -8.41
CA PRO A 99 -20.29 10.82 -7.33
C PRO A 99 -21.50 10.10 -7.93
N ILE A 100 -21.75 8.88 -7.44
CA ILE A 100 -22.97 8.13 -7.73
C ILE A 100 -24.14 9.11 -7.54
N ASN A 101 -24.84 9.38 -8.64
CA ASN A 101 -26.08 10.14 -8.64
C ASN A 101 -27.07 9.40 -7.73
N TYR A 102 -27.18 9.84 -6.49
CA TYR A 102 -28.33 9.54 -5.65
C TYR A 102 -29.50 10.38 -6.17
N LEU A 103 -30.30 9.75 -7.05
CA LEU A 103 -31.70 10.10 -7.26
C LEU A 103 -32.55 9.46 -6.17
#